data_AF-A0A7Y2FP81-F1
#
_entry.id   AF-A0A7Y2FP81-F1
#
_cell.length_a   1.000
_cell.length_b   1.000
_cell.length_c   1.000
_cell.angle_alpha   90.00
_cell.angle_beta   90.00
_cell.angle_gamma   90.00
#
_symmetry.space_group_name_H-M   'P 1'
#
loop_
_entity.id
_entity.type
_entity.pdbx_description
1 polymer ?
#
loop_
_entity_poly.entity_id
_entity_poly.type
_entity_poly.pdbx_seq_one_letter_code
_entity_poly.pdbx_strand_id
1 'polypeptide(L)'
;MGAVYKAEQPDMNRYVAIKILHSRYLTRSDLVSRFRREARAMSQLSHPNTARVFLYGQLDDGACYFVMEHLVGQNLAQLVRAEGAMEPKRAVRIMAQVCGALEEAHQAGIIHRDLKPENVFVTSQGGIRDFPKVLD
;
A
#
# COMPACT_ATOMS: atom_id res chain seq x y z
N MET A 1 -3.15 12.96 -5.25
CA MET A 1 -4.28 12.58 -6.13
C MET A 1 -5.48 12.20 -5.29
N GLY A 2 -5.30 11.34 -4.27
CA GLY A 2 -6.21 11.19 -3.14
C GLY A 2 -5.50 11.47 -1.81
N ALA A 3 -6.26 11.58 -0.72
CA ALA A 3 -5.72 11.62 0.64
C ALA A 3 -5.88 10.25 1.30
N VAL A 4 -4.93 9.87 2.17
CA VAL A 4 -5.00 8.64 2.98
C VAL A 4 -5.33 9.04 4.41
N TYR A 5 -6.39 8.46 4.97
CA TYR A 5 -6.84 8.72 6.34
C TYR A 5 -6.66 7.47 7.18
N LYS A 6 -6.27 7.65 8.44
CA LYS A 6 -6.46 6.62 9.47
C LYS A 6 -7.92 6.67 9.91
N ALA A 7 -8.59 5.53 9.88
CA ALA A 7 -9.99 5.40 10.32
C ALA A 7 -10.14 4.21 11.27
N GLU A 8 -11.13 4.28 12.15
CA GLU A 8 -11.53 3.18 13.01
C GLU A 8 -12.65 2.39 12.32
N GLN A 9 -12.58 1.06 12.38
CA GLN A 9 -13.68 0.16 12.00
C GLN A 9 -14.36 -0.33 13.29
N PRO A 10 -15.45 0.32 13.73
CA PRO A 10 -15.97 0.18 15.10
C PRO A 10 -16.34 -1.27 15.45
N ASP A 11 -17.10 -1.94 14.59
CA ASP A 11 -17.59 -3.31 14.83
C ASP A 11 -16.46 -4.35 14.92
N MET A 12 -15.28 -4.04 14.36
CA MET A 12 -14.11 -4.91 14.41
C MET A 12 -13.04 -4.44 15.39
N ASN A 13 -13.27 -3.30 16.06
CA ASN A 13 -12.33 -2.67 16.99
C ASN A 13 -10.88 -2.62 16.46
N ARG A 14 -10.72 -2.20 15.20
CA ARG A 14 -9.41 -2.10 14.53
C ARG A 14 -9.27 -0.83 13.72
N TYR A 15 -8.04 -0.37 13.53
CA TYR A 15 -7.75 0.71 12.60
C TYR A 15 -7.56 0.20 11.17
N VAL A 16 -7.98 1.01 10.21
CA VAL A 16 -7.78 0.82 8.77
C VAL A 16 -7.23 2.11 8.15
N ALA A 17 -6.63 1.99 6.97
CA ALA A 17 -6.27 3.13 6.14
C ALA A 17 -7.30 3.28 5.01
N ILE A 18 -7.77 4.49 4.75
CA ILE A 18 -8.74 4.77 3.69
C ILE A 18 -8.11 5.75 2.71
N LYS A 19 -7.90 5.31 1.46
CA LYS A 19 -7.48 6.20 0.37
C LYS A 19 -8.73 6.72 -0.33
N ILE A 20 -8.86 8.03 -0.46
CA ILE A 20 -10.04 8.69 -1.07
C ILE A 20 -9.62 9.53 -2.26
N LEU A 21 -10.24 9.29 -3.43
CA LEU A 21 -10.17 10.16 -4.59
C LEU A 21 -11.35 11.15 -4.54
N HIS A 22 -11.07 12.40 -4.16
CA HIS A 22 -12.10 13.45 -4.03
C HIS A 22 -12.90 13.67 -5.33
N SER A 23 -14.17 14.00 -5.17
CA SER A 23 -15.15 14.23 -6.26
C SER A 23 -14.70 15.28 -7.29
N ARG A 24 -13.90 16.27 -6.89
CA ARG A 24 -13.27 17.25 -7.82
C ARG A 24 -12.38 16.63 -8.92
N TYR A 25 -11.95 15.38 -8.76
CA TYR A 25 -11.13 14.67 -9.75
C TYR A 25 -11.94 13.71 -10.64
N LEU A 26 -13.28 13.67 -10.52
CA LEU A 26 -14.11 12.74 -11.29
C LEU A 26 -14.12 13.02 -12.80
N THR A 27 -13.91 14.26 -13.21
CA THR A 27 -13.81 14.65 -14.62
C THR A 27 -12.49 14.20 -15.26
N ARG A 28 -11.52 13.77 -14.45
CA ARG A 28 -10.21 13.26 -14.90
C ARG A 28 -10.26 11.75 -15.00
N SER A 29 -10.73 11.27 -16.14
CA SER A 29 -10.90 9.83 -16.44
C SER A 29 -9.60 9.03 -16.27
N ASP A 30 -8.44 9.64 -16.53
CA ASP A 30 -7.12 9.06 -16.29
C ASP A 30 -6.85 8.75 -14.81
N LEU A 31 -7.23 9.67 -13.92
CA LEU A 31 -7.04 9.52 -12.47
C LEU A 31 -8.00 8.48 -11.88
N VAL A 32 -9.27 8.53 -12.30
CA VAL A 32 -10.29 7.56 -11.86
C VAL A 32 -9.91 6.15 -12.31
N SER A 33 -9.46 6.00 -13.57
CA SER A 33 -9.02 4.71 -14.12
C SER A 33 -7.79 4.17 -13.38
N ARG A 34 -6.80 5.03 -13.08
CA ARG A 34 -5.63 4.64 -12.28
C ARG A 34 -6.02 4.18 -10.88
N PHE A 35 -6.88 4.94 -10.19
CA PHE A 35 -7.34 4.62 -8.83
C PHE A 35 -8.07 3.27 -8.77
N ARG A 36 -8.96 3.01 -9.73
CA ARG A 36 -9.68 1.71 -9.84
C ARG A 36 -8.74 0.56 -10.13
N ARG A 37 -7.77 0.75 -11.04
CA ARG A 37 -6.79 -0.27 -11.40
C ARG A 37 -5.90 -0.64 -10.21
N GLU A 38 -5.47 0.35 -9.44
CA GLU A 38 -4.67 0.17 -8.23
C GLU A 38 -5.41 -0.69 -7.20
N ALA A 39 -6.64 -0.30 -6.84
CA ALA A 39 -7.47 -1.05 -5.90
C ALA A 39 -7.70 -2.51 -6.36
N ARG A 40 -8.01 -2.70 -7.65
CA ARG A 40 -8.22 -4.03 -8.23
C ARG A 40 -6.95 -4.88 -8.23
N ALA A 41 -5.81 -4.30 -8.60
CA ALA A 41 -4.53 -5.00 -8.62
C ALA A 41 -4.18 -5.50 -7.21
N MET A 42 -4.22 -4.62 -6.21
CA MET A 42 -3.94 -4.99 -4.83
C MET A 42 -4.93 -6.03 -4.27
N SER A 43 -6.21 -5.97 -4.66
CA SER A 43 -7.21 -6.96 -4.19
C SER A 43 -7.01 -8.38 -4.74
N GLN A 44 -6.21 -8.53 -5.81
CA GLN A 44 -5.90 -9.83 -6.41
C GLN A 44 -4.67 -10.49 -5.77
N LEU A 45 -3.94 -9.76 -4.92
CA LEU A 45 -2.70 -10.21 -4.30
C LEU A 45 -2.94 -10.62 -2.86
N SER A 46 -2.24 -11.67 -2.45
CA SER A 46 -2.40 -12.30 -1.13
C SER A 46 -1.09 -12.42 -0.36
N HIS A 47 0.04 -12.12 -1.02
CA HIS A 47 1.37 -12.21 -0.46
C HIS A 47 1.47 -11.39 0.83
N PRO A 48 2.10 -11.92 1.89
CA PRO A 48 2.11 -11.27 3.19
C PRO A 48 2.82 -9.91 3.18
N ASN A 49 3.77 -9.71 2.25
CA ASN A 49 4.47 -8.44 2.01
C ASN A 49 3.76 -7.49 1.02
N THR A 50 2.51 -7.76 0.63
CA THR A 50 1.65 -6.81 -0.11
C THR A 50 0.62 -6.22 0.84
N ALA A 51 0.37 -4.91 0.77
CA ALA A 51 -0.67 -4.30 1.59
C ALA A 51 -2.06 -4.80 1.17
N ARG A 52 -2.85 -5.26 2.15
CA ARG A 52 -4.17 -5.83 1.88
C ARG A 52 -5.20 -4.74 1.65
N VAL A 53 -5.94 -4.84 0.54
CA VAL A 53 -7.19 -4.08 0.33
C VAL A 53 -8.36 -4.90 0.84
N PHE A 54 -9.17 -4.31 1.71
CA PHE A 54 -10.35 -4.95 2.27
C PHE A 54 -11.60 -4.72 1.41
N LEU A 55 -11.79 -3.48 0.93
CA LEU A 55 -12.94 -3.14 0.10
C LEU A 55 -12.69 -1.89 -0.73
N TYR A 56 -13.45 -1.75 -1.82
CA TYR A 56 -13.52 -0.56 -2.65
C TYR A 56 -14.98 -0.10 -2.73
N GLY A 57 -15.20 1.21 -2.78
CA GLY A 57 -16.54 1.79 -2.85
C GLY A 57 -16.56 3.18 -3.46
N GLN A 58 -17.76 3.73 -3.54
CA GLN A 58 -18.06 5.08 -3.99
C GLN A 58 -18.99 5.75 -2.98
N LEU A 59 -18.77 7.03 -2.70
CA LEU A 59 -19.62 7.86 -1.86
C LEU A 59 -20.76 8.47 -2.71
N ASP A 60 -21.78 9.01 -2.05
CA ASP A 60 -22.95 9.61 -2.70
C ASP A 60 -22.59 10.83 -3.59
N ASP A 61 -21.52 11.54 -3.25
CA ASP A 61 -20.97 12.65 -4.06
C ASP A 61 -20.12 12.17 -5.25
N GLY A 62 -20.05 10.86 -5.47
CA GLY A 62 -19.30 10.20 -6.52
C GLY A 62 -17.82 9.95 -6.18
N ALA A 63 -17.30 10.43 -5.05
CA ALA A 63 -15.90 10.19 -4.68
C ALA A 63 -15.62 8.70 -4.50
N CYS A 64 -14.52 8.21 -5.05
CA CYS A 64 -14.13 6.80 -4.93
C CYS A 64 -13.22 6.62 -3.72
N TYR A 65 -13.33 5.48 -3.04
CA TYR A 65 -12.43 5.13 -1.95
C TYR A 65 -12.10 3.64 -1.96
N PHE A 66 -10.99 3.29 -1.32
CA PHE A 66 -10.76 1.92 -0.89
C PHE A 66 -10.16 1.89 0.51
N VAL A 67 -10.50 0.83 1.24
CA VAL A 67 -10.06 0.56 2.60
C VAL A 67 -8.98 -0.50 2.54
N MET A 68 -7.87 -0.25 3.22
CA MET A 68 -6.70 -1.13 3.25
C MET A 68 -6.16 -1.27 4.67
N GLU A 69 -5.25 -2.22 4.82
CA GLU A 69 -4.50 -2.49 6.04
C GLU A 69 -3.88 -1.21 6.62
N HIS A 70 -4.11 -0.96 7.92
CA HIS A 70 -3.41 0.11 8.62
C HIS A 70 -2.02 -0.37 9.05
N LEU A 71 -0.98 0.28 8.53
CA LEU A 71 0.40 -0.03 8.86
C LEU A 71 0.97 0.95 9.88
N VAL A 72 1.71 0.42 10.85
CA VAL A 72 2.43 1.20 11.86
C VAL A 72 3.93 1.06 11.61
N GLY A 73 4.62 2.17 11.39
CA GLY A 73 6.03 2.18 10.98
C GLY A 73 6.32 3.35 10.06
N GLN A 74 7.22 3.15 9.11
CA GLN A 74 7.67 4.19 8.19
C GLN A 74 8.09 3.58 6.85
N ASN A 75 8.05 4.36 5.77
CA ASN A 75 8.54 3.89 4.48
C ASN A 75 10.07 3.93 4.39
N LEU A 76 10.64 3.23 3.41
CA LEU A 76 12.09 3.17 3.23
C LEU A 76 12.71 4.55 2.98
N ALA A 77 12.00 5.47 2.31
CA ALA A 77 12.50 6.83 2.09
C ALA A 77 12.71 7.58 3.41
N GLN A 78 11.76 7.47 4.34
CA GLN A 78 11.83 8.05 5.68
C GLN A 78 12.94 7.39 6.50
N LEU A 79 13.02 6.06 6.45
CA LEU A 79 14.02 5.28 7.18
C LEU A 79 15.45 5.66 6.77
N VAL A 80 15.73 5.71 5.46
CA VAL A 80 17.04 6.10 4.93
C VAL A 80 17.36 7.56 5.24
N ARG A 81 16.37 8.45 5.22
CA ARG A 81 16.57 9.86 5.59
C ARG A 81 16.93 10.02 7.07
N ALA A 82 16.33 9.21 7.94
CA ALA A 82 16.54 9.29 9.38
C ALA A 82 17.85 8.60 9.83
N GLU A 83 18.17 7.44 9.24
CA GLU A 83 19.28 6.58 9.69
C GLU A 83 20.51 6.63 8.77
N GLY A 84 20.38 7.23 7.59
CA GLY A 84 21.41 7.21 6.55
C GLY A 84 21.40 5.92 5.73
N ALA A 85 22.54 5.58 5.13
CA ALA A 85 22.67 4.38 4.32
C ALA A 85 22.41 3.12 5.16
N MET A 86 21.53 2.26 4.66
CA MET A 86 21.20 1.00 5.34
C MET A 86 22.36 0.00 5.23
N GLU A 87 22.62 -0.73 6.31
CA GLU A 87 23.58 -1.84 6.30
C GLU A 87 23.18 -2.88 5.23
N PRO A 88 24.13 -3.37 4.39
CA PRO A 88 23.80 -4.23 3.26
C PRO A 88 23.00 -5.49 3.59
N LYS A 89 23.30 -6.20 4.69
CA LYS A 89 22.53 -7.40 5.07
C LYS A 89 21.09 -7.06 5.43
N ARG A 90 20.85 -5.94 6.13
CA ARG A 90 19.48 -5.46 6.39
C ARG A 90 18.74 -5.13 5.09
N ALA A 91 19.40 -4.42 4.17
CA ALA A 91 18.83 -4.07 2.88
C ALA A 91 18.44 -5.31 2.06
N VAL A 92 19.33 -6.30 1.98
CA VAL A 92 19.06 -7.57 1.28
C VAL A 92 17.86 -8.30 1.87
N ARG A 93 17.73 -8.38 3.20
CA ARG A 93 16.59 -9.03 3.86
C ARG A 93 15.25 -8.35 3.55
N ILE A 94 15.22 -7.03 3.52
CA ILE A 94 14.01 -6.27 3.16
C ILE A 94 13.69 -6.49 1.67
N MET A 95 14.69 -6.31 0.80
CA MET A 95 14.47 -6.40 -0.64
C MET A 95 14.11 -7.81 -1.10
N ALA A 96 14.61 -8.88 -0.46
CA ALA A 96 14.19 -10.24 -0.75
C ALA A 96 12.68 -10.45 -0.51
N GLN A 97 12.14 -9.90 0.58
CA GLN A 97 10.70 -9.94 0.88
C GLN A 97 9.87 -9.11 -0.10
N VAL A 98 10.38 -7.92 -0.49
CA VAL A 98 9.76 -7.09 -1.54
C VAL A 98 9.72 -7.84 -2.88
N CYS A 99 10.81 -8.52 -3.26
CA CYS A 99 10.87 -9.33 -4.46
C CYS A 99 9.83 -10.46 -4.44
N GLY A 100 9.59 -11.11 -3.30
CA GLY A 100 8.52 -12.11 -3.17
C GLY A 100 7.12 -11.55 -3.45
N ALA A 101 6.82 -10.33 -2.95
CA ALA A 101 5.56 -9.65 -3.27
C ALA A 101 5.44 -9.31 -4.76
N LEU A 102 6.54 -8.84 -5.37
CA LEU A 102 6.58 -8.53 -6.81
C LEU A 102 6.48 -9.78 -7.67
N GLU A 103 7.03 -10.91 -7.22
CA GLU A 103 6.92 -12.20 -7.91
C GLU A 103 5.45 -12.64 -8.00
N GLU A 104 4.70 -12.61 -6.88
CA GLU A 104 3.24 -12.90 -6.90
C GLU A 104 2.52 -11.95 -7.88
N ALA A 105 2.83 -10.64 -7.82
CA ALA A 105 2.25 -9.67 -8.73
C ALA A 105 2.53 -10.00 -10.21
N HIS A 106 3.78 -10.32 -10.53
CA HIS A 106 4.18 -10.66 -11.89
C HIS A 106 3.54 -11.96 -12.39
N GLN A 107 3.40 -12.97 -11.52
CA GLN A 107 2.69 -14.22 -11.84
C GLN A 107 1.21 -13.97 -12.14
N ALA A 108 0.60 -12.98 -11.49
CA ALA A 108 -0.76 -12.51 -11.78
C ALA A 108 -0.85 -11.56 -13.00
N GLY A 109 0.25 -11.31 -13.72
CA GLY A 109 0.30 -10.39 -14.86
C GLY A 109 0.22 -8.91 -14.47
N ILE A 110 0.44 -8.58 -13.20
CA ILE A 110 0.40 -7.23 -12.65
C ILE A 110 1.83 -6.69 -12.56
N ILE A 111 2.08 -5.53 -13.17
CA ILE A 111 3.33 -4.79 -13.01
C ILE A 111 3.07 -3.58 -12.12
N HIS A 112 3.84 -3.43 -11.04
CA HIS A 112 3.67 -2.34 -10.05
C HIS A 112 3.85 -0.94 -10.68
N ARG A 113 4.84 -0.76 -11.58
CA ARG A 113 5.13 0.47 -12.36
C ARG A 113 5.53 1.73 -11.56
N ASP A 114 5.42 1.75 -10.24
CA ASP A 114 5.82 2.88 -9.40
C ASP A 114 6.57 2.40 -8.15
N LEU A 115 7.41 1.36 -8.30
CA LEU A 115 8.21 0.85 -7.19
C LEU A 115 9.31 1.87 -6.82
N LYS A 116 9.25 2.39 -5.60
CA LYS A 116 10.18 3.36 -5.04
C LYS A 116 10.20 3.26 -3.51
N PRO A 117 11.20 3.84 -2.81
CA PRO A 117 11.31 3.74 -1.35
C PRO A 117 10.07 4.23 -0.58
N GLU A 118 9.31 5.18 -1.12
CA GLU A 118 8.07 5.68 -0.52
C GLU A 118 6.94 4.64 -0.52
N ASN A 119 6.98 3.68 -1.47
CA ASN A 119 5.98 2.62 -1.66
C ASN A 119 6.40 1.29 -1.00
N VAL A 120 7.50 1.28 -0.25
CA VAL A 120 7.89 0.14 0.58
C VAL A 120 7.79 0.56 2.04
N PHE A 121 6.72 0.13 2.69
CA PHE A 121 6.43 0.47 4.09
C PHE A 121 7.00 -0.58 5.03
N VAL A 122 7.91 -0.19 5.92
CA VAL A 122 8.54 -1.10 6.88
C VAL A 122 7.76 -1.07 8.19
N THR A 123 7.27 -2.24 8.60
CA THR A 123 6.52 -2.43 9.84
C THR A 123 7.09 -3.60 10.64
N SER A 124 6.44 -3.94 11.75
CA SER A 124 6.66 -5.17 12.50
C SER A 124 5.42 -6.05 12.41
N GLN A 125 5.58 -7.32 12.06
CA GLN A 125 4.47 -8.26 11.93
C GLN A 125 4.81 -9.58 12.63
N GLY A 126 3.96 -10.03 13.57
CA GLY A 126 4.19 -11.29 14.29
C GLY A 126 5.51 -11.36 15.05
N GLY A 127 6.01 -10.21 15.56
CA GLY A 127 7.32 -10.12 16.23
C GLY A 127 8.52 -10.01 15.29
N ILE A 128 8.31 -10.13 13.97
CA ILE A 128 9.35 -9.95 12.96
C ILE A 128 9.51 -8.45 12.70
N ARG A 129 10.72 -7.94 12.96
CA ARG A 129 11.14 -6.57 12.59
C ARG A 129 11.54 -6.52 11.12
N ASP A 130 11.54 -5.31 10.55
CA ASP A 130 11.88 -5.07 9.14
C ASP A 130 10.99 -5.87 8.18
N PHE A 131 9.68 -5.88 8.46
CA PHE A 131 8.69 -6.56 7.63
C PHE A 131 8.13 -5.56 6.60
N PRO A 132 8.53 -5.64 5.32
CA PRO A 132 8.05 -4.70 4.32
C PRO A 132 6.63 -5.04 3.87
N LYS A 133 5.89 -3.98 3.53
CA LYS A 133 4.63 -4.01 2.82
C LYS A 133 4.78 -3.15 1.59
N VAL A 134 4.65 -3.75 0.41
CA VAL A 134 4.59 -3.04 -0.86
C VAL A 134 3.22 -2.39 -0.98
N LEU A 135 3.23 -1.08 -1.25
CA LEU A 135 2.07 -0.21 -1.44
C LEU A 135 1.93 0.19 -2.92
N ASP A 136 0.76 0.67 -3.29
CA ASP A 136 0.42 1.27 -4.59
C ASP A 136 0.80 0.41 -5.83
#